data_AF-A0AA39HKU2-F1
#
_entry.id   AF-A0AA39HKU2-F1
#
_cell.length_a   1.000
_cell.length_b   1.000
_cell.length_c   1.000
_cell.angle_alpha   90.00
_cell.angle_beta   90.00
_cell.angle_gamma   90.00
#
_symmetry.space_group_name_H-M   'P 1'
#
loop_
_entity.id
_entity.type
_entity.pdbx_description
1 polymer ?
#
loop_
_entity_poly.entity_id
_entity_poly.type
_entity_poly.pdbx_seq_one_letter_code
_entity_poly.pdbx_strand_id
1 'polypeptide(L)'
;MPLQWRFSDQCLCGLMHVKTGTTVIGVVFLVIGALNSVAVIGALMAHNALAIDGLLNSIITILLGTLAIQGVKRSQPTMLLCVLIGLGIGLAMLGIFLVFAPILLIAPDVFFGEMDHFGISALRITVLIFGSIFLVAAILNIWFMNTIYNCYIYLKKQGPPQDVQYQRY
;
A
#
# COMPACT_ATOMS: atom_id res chain seq x y z
N MET A 1 -9.19 -15.36 36.69
CA MET A 1 -9.77 -14.33 35.78
C MET A 1 -9.18 -14.55 34.41
N PRO A 2 -9.96 -15.04 33.42
CA PRO A 2 -9.44 -15.24 32.07
C PRO A 2 -9.16 -13.87 31.45
N LEU A 3 -7.94 -13.67 30.97
CA LEU A 3 -7.57 -12.58 30.07
C LEU A 3 -8.32 -12.78 28.76
N GLN A 4 -9.57 -12.32 28.75
CA GLN A 4 -10.39 -12.18 27.57
C GLN A 4 -9.72 -11.08 26.74
N TRP A 5 -8.84 -11.48 25.82
CA TRP A 5 -8.35 -10.62 24.76
C TRP A 5 -9.58 -10.11 24.00
N ARG A 6 -10.14 -8.97 24.43
CA ARG A 6 -11.04 -8.17 23.63
C ARG A 6 -10.22 -7.83 22.40
N PHE A 7 -10.41 -8.61 21.34
CA PHE A 7 -10.02 -8.20 20.01
C PHE A 7 -10.64 -6.84 19.83
N SER A 8 -9.80 -5.82 19.87
CA SER A 8 -10.27 -4.45 19.86
C SER A 8 -10.95 -4.26 18.51
N ASP A 9 -12.26 -4.07 18.52
CA ASP A 9 -13.04 -3.67 17.33
C ASP A 9 -12.60 -2.31 16.79
N GLN A 10 -11.58 -1.72 17.42
CA GLN A 10 -10.99 -0.44 17.19
C GLN A 10 -9.53 -0.60 16.72
N CYS A 11 -9.24 -0.02 15.56
CA CYS A 11 -7.91 0.33 15.07
C CYS A 11 -7.49 1.73 15.58
N LEU A 12 -6.26 2.15 15.26
CA LEU A 12 -5.78 3.53 15.50
C LEU A 12 -5.73 3.89 17.00
N CYS A 13 -4.91 3.17 17.78
CA CYS A 13 -4.80 3.34 19.24
C CYS A 13 -6.14 3.14 20.00
N GLY A 14 -7.11 2.43 19.43
CA GLY A 14 -8.42 2.23 20.03
C GLY A 14 -9.44 3.34 19.70
N LEU A 15 -9.10 4.29 18.83
CA LEU A 15 -9.98 5.45 18.57
C LEU A 15 -10.98 5.22 17.43
N MET A 16 -10.70 4.29 16.51
CA MET A 16 -11.47 4.20 15.27
C MET A 16 -11.90 2.78 14.96
N HIS A 17 -13.17 2.55 14.66
CA HIS A 17 -13.67 1.21 14.31
C HIS A 17 -12.91 0.64 13.09
N VAL A 18 -12.55 -0.65 13.15
CA VAL A 18 -11.74 -1.34 12.12
C VAL A 18 -12.29 -1.16 10.71
N LYS A 19 -13.63 -1.23 10.55
CA LYS A 19 -14.32 -1.03 9.26
C LYS A 19 -14.09 0.37 8.70
N THR A 20 -14.27 1.41 9.52
CA THR A 20 -14.10 2.80 9.10
C THR A 20 -12.65 3.06 8.70
N GLY A 21 -11.68 2.52 9.46
CA GLY A 21 -10.26 2.64 9.15
C GLY A 21 -9.92 2.04 7.78
N THR A 22 -10.39 0.81 7.51
CA THR A 22 -10.19 0.18 6.20
C THR A 22 -10.89 0.92 5.07
N THR A 23 -12.08 1.48 5.29
CA THR A 23 -12.77 2.32 4.29
C THR A 23 -11.99 3.59 3.97
N VAL A 24 -11.46 4.29 4.98
CA VAL A 24 -10.63 5.49 4.78
C VAL A 24 -9.37 5.15 4.00
N ILE A 25 -8.69 4.05 4.35
CA ILE A 25 -7.53 3.57 3.59
C ILE A 25 -7.92 3.33 2.13
N GLY A 26 -9.02 2.61 1.86
CA GLY A 26 -9.51 2.38 0.51
C GLY A 26 -9.76 3.67 -0.29
N VAL A 27 -10.33 4.70 0.34
CA VAL A 27 -10.53 6.02 -0.28
C VAL A 27 -9.19 6.70 -0.59
N VAL A 28 -8.21 6.63 0.32
CA VAL A 28 -6.87 7.16 0.08
C VAL A 28 -6.21 6.48 -1.13
N PHE A 29 -6.33 5.16 -1.26
CA PHE A 29 -5.83 4.43 -2.44
C PHE A 29 -6.51 4.90 -3.74
N LEU A 30 -7.81 5.14 -3.73
CA LEU A 30 -8.53 5.66 -4.89
C LEU A 30 -8.04 7.06 -5.29
N VAL A 31 -7.86 7.96 -4.33
CA VAL A 31 -7.38 9.32 -4.58
C VAL A 31 -5.95 9.30 -5.12
N ILE A 32 -5.05 8.53 -4.51
CA ILE A 32 -3.67 8.38 -4.98
C ILE A 32 -3.63 7.80 -6.39
N GLY A 33 -4.39 6.73 -6.65
CA GLY A 33 -4.48 6.12 -7.96
C GLY A 33 -4.99 7.08 -9.03
N ALA A 34 -6.03 7.86 -8.72
CA ALA A 34 -6.57 8.87 -9.63
C ALA A 34 -5.58 10.00 -9.94
N LEU A 35 -4.90 10.53 -8.91
CA LEU A 35 -3.86 11.56 -9.09
C LEU A 35 -2.70 11.02 -9.94
N ASN A 36 -2.29 9.78 -9.72
CA ASN A 36 -1.23 9.15 -10.51
C ASN A 36 -1.66 8.94 -11.97
N SER A 37 -2.91 8.53 -12.22
CA SER A 37 -3.45 8.43 -13.57
C SER A 37 -3.38 9.76 -14.32
N VAL A 38 -3.73 10.88 -13.67
CA VAL A 38 -3.66 12.21 -14.30
C VAL A 38 -2.23 12.57 -14.66
N ALA A 39 -1.26 12.33 -13.77
CA ALA A 39 0.15 12.58 -14.03
C ALA A 39 0.69 11.73 -15.19
N VAL A 40 0.31 10.45 -15.24
CA VAL A 40 0.75 9.50 -16.27
C VAL A 40 0.16 9.83 -17.65
N ILE A 41 -1.10 10.29 -17.73
CA ILE A 41 -1.71 10.70 -19.00
C ILE A 41 -0.88 11.83 -19.66
N GLY A 42 -0.40 12.79 -18.87
CA GLY A 42 0.50 13.84 -19.36
C GLY A 42 1.81 13.26 -19.92
N ALA A 43 2.40 12.27 -19.24
CA ALA A 43 3.62 11.61 -19.70
C ALA A 43 3.40 10.72 -20.94
N LEU A 44 2.20 10.15 -21.10
CA LEU A 44 1.84 9.34 -22.25
C LEU A 44 1.78 10.17 -23.54
N MET A 45 1.30 11.42 -23.45
CA MET A 45 1.32 12.36 -24.58
C MET A 45 2.74 12.70 -25.05
N ALA A 46 3.73 12.53 -24.18
CA ALA A 46 5.14 12.72 -24.50
C ALA A 46 5.82 11.44 -25.08
N HIS A 47 5.05 10.39 -25.42
CA HIS A 47 5.54 9.11 -25.96
C HIS A 47 6.57 8.38 -25.09
N ASN A 48 6.53 8.59 -23.78
CA ASN A 48 7.43 7.92 -22.85
C ASN A 48 6.95 6.49 -22.58
N ALA A 49 7.77 5.48 -22.91
CA ALA A 49 7.47 4.07 -22.66
C ALA A 49 7.20 3.77 -21.16
N LEU A 50 7.85 4.54 -20.27
CA LEU A 50 7.63 4.48 -18.81
C LEU A 50 6.20 4.86 -18.39
N ALA A 51 5.44 5.55 -19.24
CA ALA A 51 4.05 5.91 -18.95
C ALA A 51 3.13 4.67 -18.93
N ILE A 52 3.46 3.61 -19.68
CA ILE A 52 2.65 2.38 -19.71
C ILE A 52 2.68 1.68 -18.34
N ASP A 53 3.86 1.56 -17.74
CA ASP A 53 4.03 0.97 -16.41
C ASP A 53 3.32 1.80 -15.33
N GLY A 54 3.47 3.13 -15.39
CA GLY A 54 2.75 4.05 -14.50
C GLY A 54 1.23 3.92 -14.58
N LEU A 55 0.69 3.66 -15.79
CA LEU A 55 -0.75 3.49 -16.00
C LEU A 55 -1.24 2.19 -15.35
N LEU A 56 -0.53 1.08 -15.57
CA LEU A 56 -0.83 -0.21 -14.95
C LEU A 56 -0.81 -0.11 -13.43
N ASN A 57 0.21 0.52 -12.85
CA ASN A 57 0.31 0.72 -11.41
C ASN A 57 -0.87 1.54 -10.87
N SER A 58 -1.31 2.57 -11.60
CA SER A 58 -2.47 3.38 -11.22
C SER A 58 -3.76 2.56 -11.23
N ILE A 59 -3.98 1.74 -12.26
CA ILE A 59 -5.15 0.85 -12.36
C ILE A 59 -5.17 -0.14 -11.19
N ILE A 60 -4.05 -0.80 -10.90
CA ILE A 60 -3.93 -1.74 -9.79
C ILE A 60 -4.24 -1.05 -8.46
N THR A 61 -3.71 0.15 -8.24
CA THR A 61 -3.95 0.95 -7.02
C THR A 61 -5.43 1.27 -6.85
N ILE A 62 -6.12 1.66 -7.93
CA ILE A 62 -7.58 1.92 -7.92
C ILE A 62 -8.35 0.63 -7.63
N LEU A 63 -7.97 -0.49 -8.25
CA LEU A 63 -8.61 -1.79 -8.01
C LEU A 63 -8.46 -2.23 -6.55
N LEU A 64 -7.26 -2.09 -5.95
CA LEU A 64 -7.04 -2.39 -4.53
C LEU A 64 -7.90 -1.49 -3.63
N GLY A 65 -8.03 -0.21 -3.96
CA GLY A 65 -8.91 0.73 -3.24
C GLY A 65 -10.38 0.33 -3.31
N THR A 66 -10.89 -0.02 -4.50
CA THR A 66 -12.28 -0.47 -4.65
C THR A 66 -12.56 -1.80 -3.96
N LEU A 67 -11.63 -2.78 -4.05
CA LEU A 67 -11.72 -4.06 -3.36
C LEU A 67 -11.74 -3.90 -1.84
N ALA A 68 -10.95 -2.98 -1.29
CA ALA A 68 -10.96 -2.69 0.14
C ALA A 68 -12.33 -2.16 0.60
N ILE A 69 -12.90 -1.20 -0.13
CA ILE A 69 -14.23 -0.63 0.20
C ILE A 69 -15.33 -1.67 0.03
N GLN A 70 -15.33 -2.41 -1.08
CA GLN A 70 -16.34 -3.42 -1.38
C GLN A 70 -16.28 -4.59 -0.41
N GLY A 71 -15.08 -5.01 -0.02
CA GLY A 71 -14.86 -6.07 0.96
C GLY A 71 -15.39 -5.70 2.35
N VAL A 72 -15.22 -4.46 2.78
CA VAL A 72 -15.82 -3.95 4.03
C VAL A 72 -17.35 -3.88 3.92
N LYS A 73 -17.88 -3.35 2.81
CA LYS A 73 -19.33 -3.19 2.60
C LYS A 73 -20.06 -4.53 2.53
N ARG A 74 -19.48 -5.52 1.86
CA ARG A 74 -20.05 -6.88 1.71
C ARG A 74 -19.68 -7.83 2.84
N SER A 75 -18.87 -7.38 3.82
CA SER A 75 -18.33 -8.22 4.89
C SER A 75 -17.67 -9.51 4.35
N GLN A 76 -16.99 -9.43 3.21
CA GLN A 76 -16.35 -10.56 2.54
C GLN A 76 -14.85 -10.58 2.83
N PRO A 77 -14.35 -11.45 3.72
CA PRO A 77 -12.95 -11.46 4.14
C PRO A 77 -11.99 -11.86 3.00
N THR A 78 -12.47 -12.59 1.99
CA THR A 78 -11.68 -12.98 0.82
C THR A 78 -11.22 -11.79 -0.02
N MET A 79 -12.06 -10.74 -0.16
CA MET A 79 -11.67 -9.52 -0.87
C MET A 79 -10.58 -8.74 -0.12
N LEU A 80 -10.67 -8.69 1.22
CA LEU A 80 -9.63 -8.07 2.05
C LEU A 80 -8.30 -8.83 1.97
N LEU A 81 -8.34 -10.15 1.82
CA LEU A 81 -7.15 -10.97 1.64
C LEU A 81 -6.40 -10.61 0.35
N CYS A 82 -7.11 -10.39 -0.75
CA CYS A 82 -6.50 -9.93 -2.01
C CYS A 82 -5.79 -8.58 -1.83
N VAL A 83 -6.40 -7.65 -1.09
CA VAL A 83 -5.77 -6.35 -0.78
C VAL A 83 -4.53 -6.53 0.08
N LEU A 84 -4.58 -7.42 1.08
CA LEU A 84 -3.44 -7.72 1.95
C LEU A 84 -2.26 -8.31 1.15
N ILE A 85 -2.53 -9.23 0.21
CA ILE A 85 -1.51 -9.80 -0.67
C ILE A 85 -0.90 -8.72 -1.56
N GLY A 86 -1.74 -7.86 -2.16
CA GLY A 86 -1.27 -6.74 -2.99
C GLY A 86 -0.35 -5.79 -2.23
N LEU A 87 -0.73 -5.41 -1.01
CA LEU A 87 0.12 -4.59 -0.12
C LEU A 87 1.41 -5.29 0.28
N GLY A 88 1.36 -6.61 0.53
CA GLY A 88 2.54 -7.41 0.85
C GLY A 88 3.55 -7.45 -0.29
N ILE A 89 3.08 -7.62 -1.54
CA ILE A 89 3.94 -7.56 -2.73
C ILE A 89 4.55 -6.16 -2.88
N GLY A 90 3.75 -5.10 -2.72
CA GLY A 90 4.25 -3.71 -2.78
C GLY A 90 5.30 -3.42 -1.71
N LEU A 91 5.09 -3.90 -0.48
CA LEU A 91 6.04 -3.77 0.63
C LEU A 91 7.34 -4.54 0.36
N ALA A 92 7.27 -5.73 -0.24
CA ALA A 92 8.44 -6.50 -0.63
C ALA A 92 9.28 -5.77 -1.69
N MET A 93 8.63 -5.19 -2.71
CA MET A 93 9.30 -4.37 -3.73
C MET A 93 9.98 -3.15 -3.11
N LEU A 94 9.28 -2.42 -2.22
CA LEU A 94 9.85 -1.32 -1.45
C LEU A 94 11.06 -1.75 -0.62
N GLY A 95 11.00 -2.93 0.01
CA GLY A 95 12.11 -3.50 0.77
C GLY A 95 13.35 -3.73 -0.09
N ILE A 96 13.20 -4.26 -1.30
CA ILE A 96 14.31 -4.45 -2.24
C ILE A 96 14.95 -3.09 -2.58
N PHE A 97 14.15 -2.07 -2.89
CA PHE A 97 14.66 -0.72 -3.14
C PHE A 97 15.39 -0.13 -1.93
N LEU A 98 14.87 -0.34 -0.73
CA LEU A 98 15.46 0.18 0.51
C LEU A 98 16.81 -0.49 0.83
N VAL A 99 16.98 -1.76 0.46
CA VAL A 99 18.26 -2.48 0.56
C VAL A 99 19.25 -2.02 -0.52
N PHE A 100 18.76 -1.68 -1.71
CA PHE A 100 19.61 -1.22 -2.81
C PHE A 100 20.12 0.22 -2.60
N ALA A 101 19.33 1.09 -1.98
CA ALA A 101 19.68 2.48 -1.70
C ALA A 101 21.04 2.67 -0.96
N PRO A 102 21.35 1.97 0.16
CA PRO A 102 22.64 2.11 0.82
C PRO A 102 23.82 1.60 -0.03
N ILE A 103 23.60 0.61 -0.89
CA ILE A 103 24.64 0.11 -1.82
C ILE A 103 25.03 1.23 -2.80
N LEU A 104 24.04 1.93 -3.37
CA LEU A 104 24.26 3.09 -4.22
C LEU A 104 24.93 4.26 -3.48
N LEU A 105 24.70 4.40 -2.17
CA LEU A 105 25.31 5.46 -1.36
C LEU A 105 26.81 5.22 -1.14
N ILE A 106 27.20 3.97 -0.90
CA ILE A 106 28.57 3.57 -0.57
C ILE A 106 29.45 3.52 -1.82
N ALA A 107 28.98 2.89 -2.90
CA ALA A 107 29.77 2.62 -4.09
C ALA A 107 29.01 2.99 -5.39
N PRO A 108 28.74 4.28 -5.63
CA PRO A 108 28.02 4.72 -6.81
C PRO A 108 28.78 4.44 -8.12
N ASP A 109 30.12 4.46 -8.06
CA ASP A 109 31.00 4.31 -9.23
C ASP A 109 30.88 2.93 -9.90
N VAL A 110 30.46 1.90 -9.13
CA VAL A 110 30.23 0.54 -9.65
C VAL A 110 29.04 0.49 -10.63
N PHE A 111 28.05 1.35 -10.44
CA PHE A 111 26.82 1.34 -11.24
C PHE A 111 26.79 2.43 -12.31
N PHE A 112 27.39 3.59 -12.03
CA PHE A 112 27.32 4.77 -12.90
C PHE A 112 28.65 5.13 -13.58
N GLY A 113 29.74 4.43 -13.27
CA GLY A 113 31.07 4.70 -13.80
C GLY A 113 31.74 5.92 -13.16
N GLU A 114 32.77 6.46 -13.81
CA GLU A 114 33.46 7.67 -13.34
C GLU A 114 32.51 8.87 -13.40
N MET A 115 32.15 9.39 -12.23
CA MET A 115 31.37 10.61 -12.07
C MET A 115 32.21 11.72 -11.44
N ASP A 116 31.98 12.96 -11.85
CA ASP A 116 32.57 14.12 -11.20
C ASP A 116 32.16 14.18 -9.72
N HIS A 117 33.01 14.78 -8.88
CA HIS A 117 32.74 14.95 -7.44
C HIS A 117 31.38 15.62 -7.14
N PHE A 118 30.93 16.50 -8.03
CA PHE A 118 29.62 17.14 -7.93
C PHE A 118 28.48 16.13 -8.16
N GLY A 119 28.61 15.25 -9.15
CA GLY A 119 27.63 14.20 -9.46
C GLY A 119 27.46 13.20 -8.31
N ILE A 120 28.57 12.75 -7.72
CA ILE A 120 28.54 11.85 -6.56
C ILE A 120 27.81 12.48 -5.37
N SER A 121 28.06 13.76 -5.10
CA SER A 121 27.43 14.49 -4.01
C SER A 121 25.92 14.66 -4.23
N ALA A 122 25.53 15.06 -5.45
CA ALA A 122 24.12 15.20 -5.83
C ALA A 122 23.36 13.86 -5.77
N LEU A 123 23.99 12.77 -6.23
CA LEU A 123 23.42 11.43 -6.17
C LEU A 123 23.17 11.00 -4.72
N ARG A 124 24.15 11.19 -3.82
CA ARG A 124 24.00 10.85 -2.40
C ARG A 124 22.85 11.60 -1.74
N ILE A 125 22.73 12.91 -2.00
CA ILE A 125 21.61 13.72 -1.48
C ILE A 125 20.28 13.19 -2.02
N THR A 126 20.22 12.90 -3.31
CA THR A 126 19.02 12.37 -3.97
C THR A 126 18.61 11.03 -3.35
N VAL A 127 19.55 10.09 -3.20
CA VAL A 127 19.32 8.78 -2.58
C VAL A 127 18.84 8.92 -1.13
N LEU A 128 19.39 9.85 -0.35
CA LEU A 128 18.94 10.10 1.03
C LEU A 128 17.51 10.63 1.08
N ILE A 129 17.16 11.60 0.22
CA ILE A 129 15.81 12.17 0.14
C ILE A 129 14.82 11.07 -0.24
N PHE A 130 15.03 10.38 -1.37
CA PHE A 130 14.13 9.32 -1.81
C PHE A 130 14.08 8.15 -0.82
N GLY A 131 15.22 7.76 -0.25
CA GLY A 131 15.29 6.71 0.77
C GLY A 131 14.45 7.04 2.01
N SER A 132 14.49 8.30 2.47
CA SER A 132 13.67 8.75 3.60
C SER A 132 12.17 8.69 3.30
N ILE A 133 11.77 9.09 2.08
CA ILE A 133 10.38 9.03 1.61
C ILE A 133 9.92 7.57 1.55
N PHE A 134 10.74 6.69 0.98
CA PHE A 134 10.43 5.26 0.89
C PHE A 134 10.34 4.60 2.28
N LEU A 135 11.17 5.00 3.23
CA LEU A 135 11.08 4.50 4.61
C LEU A 135 9.75 4.87 5.26
N VAL A 136 9.33 6.12 5.14
CA VAL A 136 8.02 6.58 5.65
C VAL A 136 6.89 5.82 4.96
N ALA A 137 6.97 5.65 3.64
CA ALA A 137 5.99 4.88 2.89
C ALA A 137 5.92 3.41 3.34
N ALA A 138 7.05 2.78 3.65
CA ALA A 138 7.09 1.41 4.16
C ALA A 138 6.41 1.30 5.54
N ILE A 139 6.68 2.25 6.45
CA ILE A 139 6.03 2.31 7.76
C ILE A 139 4.52 2.45 7.62
N LEU A 140 4.06 3.36 6.74
CA LEU A 140 2.63 3.53 6.45
C LEU A 140 2.00 2.27 5.86
N ASN A 141 2.68 1.57 4.94
CA ASN A 141 2.20 0.31 4.36
C ASN A 141 2.07 -0.79 5.42
N ILE A 142 3.06 -0.95 6.30
CA ILE A 142 2.99 -1.90 7.42
C ILE A 142 1.80 -1.57 8.33
N TRP A 143 1.59 -0.29 8.61
CA TRP A 143 0.48 0.17 9.44
C TRP A 143 -0.89 -0.08 8.78
N PHE A 144 -1.03 0.19 7.48
CA PHE A 144 -2.23 -0.14 6.70
C PHE A 144 -2.48 -1.65 6.68
N MET A 145 -1.43 -2.45 6.44
CA MET A 145 -1.51 -3.91 6.42
C MET A 145 -2.04 -4.46 7.75
N ASN A 146 -1.51 -3.96 8.87
CA ASN A 146 -1.99 -4.32 10.21
C ASN A 146 -3.47 -3.94 10.42
N THR A 147 -3.87 -2.74 9.98
CA THR A 147 -5.27 -2.28 10.07
C THR A 147 -6.22 -3.17 9.28
N ILE A 148 -5.87 -3.53 8.04
CA ILE A 148 -6.66 -4.41 7.18
C ILE A 148 -6.68 -5.84 7.72
N TYR A 149 -5.56 -6.34 8.24
CA TYR A 149 -5.47 -7.66 8.85
C TYR A 149 -6.39 -7.79 10.07
N ASN A 150 -6.43 -6.77 10.94
CA ASN A 150 -7.34 -6.74 12.08
C ASN A 150 -8.81 -6.71 11.63
N CYS A 151 -9.13 -5.94 10.57
CA CYS A 151 -10.47 -5.96 9.96
C CYS A 151 -10.82 -7.33 9.39
N TYR A 152 -9.88 -8.00 8.72
CA TYR A 152 -10.04 -9.36 8.20
C TYR A 152 -10.34 -10.37 9.32
N ILE A 153 -9.57 -10.36 10.42
CA ILE A 153 -9.82 -11.23 11.57
C ILE A 153 -11.19 -10.95 12.17
N TYR A 154 -11.56 -9.67 12.32
CA TYR A 154 -12.85 -9.26 12.84
C TYR A 154 -14.01 -9.81 11.98
N LEU A 155 -13.96 -9.61 10.66
CA LEU A 155 -14.97 -10.11 9.73
C LEU A 155 -15.03 -11.65 9.73
N LYS A 156 -13.88 -12.32 9.79
CA LYS A 156 -13.82 -13.78 9.85
C LYS A 156 -14.50 -14.34 11.11
N LYS A 157 -14.44 -13.62 12.23
CA LYS A 157 -15.07 -14.02 13.50
C LYS A 157 -16.57 -13.78 13.54
N GLN A 158 -17.07 -12.75 12.86
CA GLN A 158 -18.51 -12.48 12.81
C GLN A 158 -19.32 -13.54 12.05
N GLY A 159 -18.65 -14.41 11.28
CA GLY A 159 -19.31 -15.39 10.44
C GLY A 159 -19.98 -14.75 9.21
N PRO A 160 -20.61 -15.55 8.34
CA PRO A 160 -21.30 -15.01 7.18
C PRO A 160 -22.46 -14.10 7.61
N PRO A 161 -22.69 -12.98 6.91
CA PRO A 161 -23.80 -12.07 7.19
C PRO A 161 -25.15 -12.81 7.06
N GLN A 162 -26.03 -12.67 8.06
CA GLN A 162 -27.29 -13.45 8.19
C GLN A 162 -28.25 -13.26 7.00
N ASP A 163 -28.19 -12.11 6.34
CA ASP A 163 -28.90 -11.74 5.12
C ASP A 163 -28.60 -12.68 3.93
N VAL A 164 -27.41 -13.29 3.87
CA VAL A 164 -27.07 -14.27 2.82
C VAL A 164 -27.67 -15.65 3.11
N GLN A 165 -27.99 -15.97 4.37
CA GLN A 165 -28.66 -17.23 4.69
C GLN A 165 -30.12 -17.25 4.24
N TYR A 166 -30.80 -16.09 4.25
CA TYR A 166 -32.20 -16.00 3.84
C TYR A 166 -32.42 -16.05 2.31
N GLN A 167 -31.39 -15.84 1.49
CA GLN A 167 -31.49 -15.96 0.02
C GLN A 167 -31.18 -17.37 -0.52
N ARG A 168 -30.79 -18.32 0.35
CA ARG A 168 -30.53 -19.71 -0.05
C ARG A 168 -31.70 -20.67 0.20
N TYR A 169 -32.82 -20.16 0.69
CA TYR A 169 -34.07 -20.89 0.91
C TYR A 169 -35.21 -20.15 0.20
#